data_AF-A0A957XDK0-F1
#
_entry.id   AF-A0A957XDK0-F1
#
_cell.length_a   1.000
_cell.length_b   1.000
_cell.length_c   1.000
_cell.angle_alpha   90.00
_cell.angle_beta   90.00
_cell.angle_gamma   90.00
#
_symmetry.space_group_name_H-M   'P 1'
#
loop_
_entity.id
_entity.type
_entity.pdbx_description
1 polymer ?
#
loop_
_entity_poly.entity_id
_entity_poly.type
_entity_poly.pdbx_seq_one_letter_code
_entity_poly.pdbx_strand_id
1 'polypeptide(L)'
;MSELRQMKATIDEPVMEDELCTISGIIPVDLCQNYQMSVRQYSGGIGYFDLKVTGYEDAPIDAYKERQRFKPDPANWGEYLMGVVRSG
;
A
#
# COMPACT_ATOMS: atom_id res chain seq x y z
N MET A 1 11.72 0.76 -13.42
CA MET A 1 11.39 -0.69 -13.59
C MET A 1 11.91 -1.58 -12.46
N SER A 2 13.14 -1.39 -11.97
CA SER A 2 13.67 -2.17 -10.83
C SER A 2 12.83 -2.02 -9.56
N GLU A 3 12.37 -0.80 -9.24
CA GLU A 3 11.54 -0.55 -8.07
C GLU A 3 10.15 -1.20 -8.16
N LEU A 4 9.50 -1.16 -9.32
CA LEU A 4 8.22 -1.84 -9.52
C LEU A 4 8.34 -3.35 -9.24
N ARG A 5 9.48 -3.97 -9.60
CA ARG A 5 9.78 -5.36 -9.23
C ARG A 5 9.99 -5.53 -7.73
N GLN A 6 10.67 -4.61 -7.06
CA GLN A 6 10.86 -4.64 -5.60
C GLN A 6 9.54 -4.50 -4.85
N MET A 7 8.61 -3.69 -5.39
CA MET A 7 7.25 -3.55 -4.88
C MET A 7 6.33 -4.70 -5.29
N LYS A 8 6.88 -5.79 -5.85
CA LYS A 8 6.13 -6.98 -6.28
C LYS A 8 4.97 -6.66 -7.24
N ALA A 9 5.12 -5.61 -8.05
CA ALA A 9 4.11 -5.26 -9.04
C ALA A 9 4.11 -6.27 -10.20
N THR A 10 2.92 -6.67 -10.62
CA THR A 10 2.70 -7.38 -11.87
C THR A 10 2.38 -6.33 -12.93
N ILE A 11 3.24 -6.19 -13.93
CA ILE A 11 3.17 -5.11 -14.91
C ILE A 11 2.80 -5.72 -16.26
N ASP A 12 1.88 -5.07 -16.96
CA ASP A 12 1.58 -5.35 -18.35
C ASP A 12 2.71 -4.87 -19.28
N GLU A 13 2.63 -5.19 -20.56
CA GLU A 13 3.60 -4.70 -21.53
C GLU A 13 3.51 -3.16 -21.64
N PRO A 14 4.61 -2.41 -21.45
CA PRO A 14 4.58 -0.96 -21.55
C PRO A 14 4.15 -0.50 -22.95
N VAL A 15 3.27 0.49 -23.00
CA VAL A 15 2.79 1.08 -24.24
C VAL A 15 3.50 2.40 -24.48
N MET A 16 4.11 2.56 -25.65
CA MET A 16 4.75 3.80 -26.10
C MET A 16 3.81 4.52 -27.07
N GLU A 17 3.37 5.72 -26.71
CA GLU A 17 2.58 6.61 -27.57
C GLU A 17 3.27 7.97 -27.62
N ASP A 18 3.68 8.39 -28.81
CA ASP A 18 4.48 9.60 -29.05
C ASP A 18 5.73 9.67 -28.15
N GLU A 19 5.76 10.61 -27.20
CA GLU A 19 6.85 10.80 -26.22
C GLU A 19 6.50 10.25 -24.82
N LEU A 20 5.33 9.60 -24.68
CA LEU A 20 4.82 9.09 -23.42
C LEU A 20 4.98 7.56 -23.34
N CYS A 21 5.47 7.11 -22.20
CA CYS A 21 5.54 5.70 -21.84
C CYS A 21 4.48 5.43 -20.77
N THR A 22 3.48 4.62 -21.10
CA THR A 22 2.44 4.21 -20.15
C THR A 22 2.76 2.82 -19.62
N ILE A 23 2.80 2.72 -18.29
CA ILE A 23 3.04 1.47 -17.58
C ILE A 23 1.79 1.18 -16.75
N SER A 24 1.15 0.05 -17.00
CA SER A 24 -0.05 -0.41 -16.30
C SER A 24 0.20 -1.74 -15.61
N GLY A 25 -0.58 -2.03 -14.57
CA GLY A 25 -0.45 -3.27 -13.82
C GLY A 25 -1.12 -3.23 -12.46
N ILE A 26 -0.83 -4.26 -11.66
CA ILE A 26 -1.32 -4.43 -10.29
C ILE A 26 -0.13 -4.32 -9.34
N ILE A 27 -0.30 -3.55 -8.28
CA ILE A 27 0.71 -3.36 -7.24
C ILE A 27 0.06 -3.49 -5.85
N PRO A 28 0.70 -4.22 -4.91
CA PRO A 28 0.25 -4.24 -3.52
C PRO A 28 0.26 -2.84 -2.90
N VAL A 29 -0.89 -2.44 -2.33
CA VAL A 29 -1.11 -1.08 -1.80
C VAL A 29 -0.15 -0.75 -0.65
N ASP A 30 0.23 -1.75 0.14
CA ASP A 30 1.19 -1.62 1.25
C ASP A 30 2.60 -1.27 0.77
N LEU A 31 2.96 -1.63 -0.46
CA LEU A 31 4.29 -1.42 -1.02
C LEU A 31 4.41 -0.14 -1.86
N CYS A 32 3.31 0.48 -2.28
CA CYS A 32 3.32 1.60 -3.23
C CYS A 32 3.04 2.99 -2.65
N GLN A 33 2.90 3.12 -1.32
CA GLN A 33 2.37 4.33 -0.65
C GLN A 33 3.09 5.63 -1.02
N ASN A 34 4.41 5.59 -1.25
CA ASN A 34 5.22 6.76 -1.58
C ASN A 34 5.67 6.82 -3.04
N TYR A 35 5.23 5.88 -3.87
CA TYR A 35 5.78 5.72 -5.21
C TYR A 35 5.46 6.90 -6.13
N GLN A 36 4.34 7.58 -5.92
CA GLN A 36 4.00 8.82 -6.64
C GLN A 36 5.11 9.89 -6.54
N MET A 37 5.76 10.00 -5.38
CA MET A 37 6.85 10.96 -5.17
C MET A 37 8.10 10.53 -5.95
N SER A 38 8.44 9.25 -5.92
CA SER A 38 9.54 8.68 -6.70
C SER A 38 9.33 8.92 -8.20
N VAL A 39 8.13 8.66 -8.73
CA VAL A 39 7.78 8.91 -10.13
C VAL A 39 7.99 10.36 -10.52
N ARG A 40 7.55 11.31 -9.69
CA ARG A 40 7.79 12.74 -9.92
C ARG A 40 9.28 13.08 -9.90
N GLN A 41 10.05 12.50 -8.99
CA GLN A 41 11.49 12.74 -8.92
C GLN A 41 12.21 12.25 -10.19
N TYR A 42 11.88 11.06 -10.70
CA TYR A 42 12.51 10.50 -11.91
C TYR A 42 12.17 11.26 -13.19
N SER A 43 10.97 11.81 -13.25
CA SER A 43 10.44 12.50 -14.43
C SER A 43 10.61 14.01 -14.40
N GLY A 44 11.38 14.55 -13.45
CA GLY A 44 11.51 16.01 -13.28
C GLY A 44 10.18 16.70 -12.97
N GLY A 45 9.21 15.99 -12.41
CA GLY A 45 7.89 16.47 -12.02
C GLY A 45 6.77 16.25 -13.03
N ILE A 46 7.07 15.71 -14.22
CA ILE A 46 6.10 15.58 -15.33
C ILE A 46 5.29 14.28 -15.24
N GLY A 47 5.89 13.23 -14.67
CA GLY A 47 5.32 11.90 -14.57
C GLY A 47 4.10 11.86 -13.66
N TYR A 48 3.11 11.09 -14.10
CA TYR A 48 1.86 10.88 -13.38
C TYR A 48 1.77 9.44 -12.89
N PHE A 49 1.15 9.25 -11.72
CA PHE A 49 0.90 7.96 -11.12
C PHE A 49 -0.48 7.99 -10.48
N ASP A 50 -1.34 7.06 -10.89
CA ASP A 50 -2.70 6.91 -10.41
C ASP A 50 -2.95 5.48 -9.94
N LEU A 51 -3.84 5.36 -8.96
CA LEU A 51 -4.15 4.09 -8.31
C LEU A 51 -5.65 3.93 -8.20
N LYS A 52 -6.12 2.76 -8.63
CA LYS A 52 -7.47 2.30 -8.38
C LYS A 52 -7.42 0.97 -7.64
N VAL A 53 -8.20 0.86 -6.56
CA VAL A 53 -8.32 -0.40 -5.83
C VAL A 53 -9.10 -1.40 -6.69
N THR A 54 -8.49 -2.54 -7.00
CA THR A 54 -9.04 -3.57 -7.89
C THR A 54 -9.50 -4.84 -7.17
N GLY A 55 -9.03 -5.10 -5.96
CA GLY A 55 -9.41 -6.29 -5.19
C GLY A 55 -8.49 -6.55 -4.00
N TYR A 56 -8.64 -7.74 -3.41
CA TYR A 56 -7.76 -8.28 -2.37
C TYR A 56 -7.10 -9.55 -2.88
N GLU A 57 -5.85 -9.74 -2.50
CA GLU A 57 -5.11 -10.98 -2.71
C GLU A 57 -4.62 -11.51 -1.36
N ASP A 58 -4.36 -12.81 -1.30
CA ASP A 58 -3.81 -13.43 -0.09
C ASP A 58 -2.47 -12.78 0.24
N ALA A 59 -2.39 -12.19 1.44
CA ALA A 59 -1.16 -11.61 1.91
C ALA A 59 -0.10 -12.72 2.07
N PRO A 60 1.16 -12.47 1.68
CA PRO A 60 2.23 -13.43 1.95
C PRO A 60 2.29 -13.74 3.44
N ILE A 61 2.64 -14.98 3.79
CA ILE A 61 2.61 -15.50 5.17
C ILE A 61 3.36 -14.57 6.14
N ASP A 62 4.44 -13.94 5.65
CA ASP A 62 5.33 -13.05 6.38
C ASP A 62 4.75 -11.63 6.60
N ALA A 63 3.69 -11.25 5.88
CA ALA A 63 3.01 -9.95 6.02
C ALA A 63 1.99 -9.93 7.17
N TYR A 64 1.76 -11.07 7.84
CA TYR A 64 0.90 -11.16 9.00
C TYR A 64 1.56 -10.48 10.22
N LYS A 65 1.51 -9.14 10.26
CA LYS A 65 1.69 -8.42 11.52
C LYS A 65 0.44 -8.66 12.34
N GLU A 66 0.50 -9.68 13.18
CA GLU A 66 -0.53 -9.93 14.17
C GLU A 66 -0.73 -8.64 14.98
N ARG A 67 -1.87 -7.98 14.77
CA ARG A 67 -2.21 -6.76 15.52
C ARG A 67 -2.15 -7.15 16.98
N GLN A 68 -1.22 -6.58 17.75
CA GLN A 68 -1.23 -6.75 19.20
C GLN A 68 -2.60 -6.28 19.71
N ARG A 69 -3.44 -7.25 20.05
CA ARG A 69 -4.70 -6.98 20.74
C ARG A 69 -4.31 -6.55 22.13
N PHE A 70 -4.34 -5.23 22.37
CA PHE A 70 -4.26 -4.70 23.72
C PHE A 70 -5.42 -5.32 24.49
N LYS A 71 -5.11 -6.22 25.43
CA LYS A 71 -6.08 -6.66 26.43
C LYS A 71 -6.02 -5.61 27.53
N PRO A 72 -6.99 -4.69 27.64
CA PRO A 72 -6.97 -3.74 28.73
C PRO A 72 -7.01 -4.51 30.05
N ASP A 73 -6.11 -4.17 30.97
CA ASP A 73 -6.08 -4.73 32.31
C ASP A 73 -7.38 -4.36 33.04
N PRO A 74 -8.19 -5.32 33.51
CA PRO A 74 -9.41 -5.03 34.27
C PRO A 74 -9.16 -4.22 35.55
N ALA A 75 -7.93 -4.24 36.09
CA ALA A 75 -7.55 -3.40 37.22
C ALA A 75 -7.31 -1.93 36.83
N ASN A 76 -7.05 -1.65 35.55
CA ASN A 76 -6.95 -0.29 35.00
C ASN A 76 -8.30 0.14 34.41
N TRP A 77 -9.23 0.50 35.30
CA TRP A 77 -10.63 0.81 34.98
C TRP A 77 -10.79 1.92 33.92
N GLY A 78 -9.89 2.91 33.90
CA GLY A 78 -9.93 4.02 32.94
C GLY A 78 -9.66 3.58 31.50
N GLU A 79 -8.63 2.77 31.28
CA GLU A 79 -8.32 2.20 29.95
C GLU A 79 -9.33 1.12 29.55
N TYR A 80 -9.80 0.33 30.52
CA TYR A 80 -10.78 -0.74 30.29
C TYR A 80 -12.12 -0.19 29.79
N LEU A 81 -12.67 0.82 30.44
CA LEU A 81 -13.93 1.45 30.00
C LEU A 81 -13.79 2.11 28.62
N MET A 82 -12.67 2.78 28.36
CA MET A 82 -12.41 3.44 27.06
C MET A 82 -12.21 2.43 25.92
N GLY A 83 -11.71 1.22 26.22
CA GLY A 83 -11.57 0.14 25.26
C GLY A 83 -12.92 -0.46 24.83
N VAL A 84 -13.88 -0.57 25.76
CA VAL A 84 -15.21 -1.17 25.51
C VAL A 84 -16.09 -0.26 24.64
N VAL A 85 -15.98 1.06 24.77
CA VAL A 85 -16.80 2.04 24.03
C VAL A 85 -16.50 2.06 22.52
N ARG A 86 -15.32 1.60 22.09
CA ARG A 86 -14.92 1.57 20.67
C ARG A 86 -15.33 0.29 19.92
N SER A 87 -15.96 -0.65 20.61
CA SER A 87 -16.32 -1.98 20.07
C SER A 87 -17.84 -2.19 19.87
N GLY A 88 -18.62 -1.11 19.87
CA GLY A 88 -20.06 -1.11 19.56
C GLY A 88 -20.37 -0.50 18.20
#